data_AF-A0A1Y2D3C4-F1
#
_entry.id   AF-A0A1Y2D3C4-F1
#
_cell.length_a   1.000
_cell.length_b   1.000
_cell.length_c   1.000
_cell.angle_alpha   90.00
_cell.angle_beta   90.00
_cell.angle_gamma   90.00
#
_symmetry.space_group_name_H-M   'P 1'
#
loop_
_entity.id
_entity.type
_entity.pdbx_description
1 polymer ?
#
loop_
_entity_poly.entity_id
_entity_poly.type
_entity_poly.pdbx_seq_one_letter_code
_entity_poly.pdbx_strand_id
1 'polypeptide(L)'
;MKFNLFHLRTHPHHDNVYTQKVKANFTHEILAAAAGFEAMRLLEDHLASTNSIPHSSNHSLLRELLAGFAAAEAEKLIEEHQLQETYDLEKLKQQASAAALQHYDETYGKTEDGSVAALDNFGIQYCLYAEFHDHGVNQLVHVLFVPVFLWSLFAVISCLSPSFGAWPLDAVGVPLNITVVVALVYSVYYVSLHPVIGGTASLFIVAACLVYGDHFAASDFLGAPLEVALGSLILSGAALFAGNYFIEKRFPPVAAQYIFEILVVAPLFVWARSLFSVGLFKELGLEFEVETKKRINTFKSAQEQKVLKKEE
;
A
#
# COMPACT_ATOMS: atom_id res chain seq x y z
N MET A 1 21.91 3.94 58.90
CA MET A 1 22.42 3.17 57.74
C MET A 1 21.56 1.94 57.56
N LYS A 2 20.63 1.96 56.59
CA LYS A 2 20.02 0.80 55.91
C LYS A 2 19.22 1.34 54.72
N PHE A 3 19.54 0.79 53.56
CA PHE A 3 19.15 1.23 52.22
C PHE A 3 17.65 0.99 51.96
N ASN A 4 17.00 1.97 51.31
CA ASN A 4 15.72 1.79 50.62
C ASN A 4 16.04 1.54 49.14
N LEU A 5 15.74 0.33 48.67
CA LEU A 5 15.84 -0.08 47.27
C LEU A 5 14.42 -0.04 46.68
N PHE A 6 14.30 0.35 45.41
CA PHE A 6 13.08 0.54 44.59
C PHE A 6 12.48 1.95 44.55
N HIS A 7 13.08 2.78 43.72
CA HIS A 7 12.35 3.70 42.84
C HIS A 7 12.73 3.38 41.39
N LEU A 8 11.95 2.51 40.75
CA LEU A 8 11.96 2.39 39.29
C LEU A 8 11.36 3.69 38.75
N ARG A 9 12.22 4.52 38.19
CA ARG A 9 11.89 5.75 37.48
C ARG A 9 11.20 5.34 36.18
N THR A 10 9.89 5.51 36.10
CA THR A 10 9.17 5.52 34.82
C THR A 10 9.68 6.71 34.02
N HIS A 11 10.37 6.46 32.91
CA HIS A 11 10.73 7.50 31.95
C HIS A 11 9.55 7.71 30.98
N PRO A 12 8.92 8.89 30.95
CA PRO A 12 7.96 9.22 29.92
C PRO A 12 8.71 9.89 28.77
N HIS A 13 9.03 9.15 27.70
CA HIS A 13 9.65 9.74 26.50
C HIS A 13 9.23 9.02 25.22
N HIS A 14 8.03 9.33 24.69
CA HIS A 14 7.72 9.13 23.27
C HIS A 14 6.62 10.10 22.83
N ASP A 15 6.94 11.39 22.63
CA ASP A 15 5.94 12.35 22.11
C ASP A 15 6.47 13.34 21.05
N ASN A 16 7.69 13.17 20.51
CA ASN A 16 8.27 14.20 19.63
C ASN A 16 8.79 13.75 18.26
N VAL A 17 8.39 12.57 17.75
CA VAL A 17 8.83 12.12 16.40
C VAL A 17 7.77 12.38 15.31
N TYR A 18 6.54 12.78 15.65
CA TYR A 18 5.42 12.82 14.69
C TYR A 18 5.04 14.20 14.14
N THR A 19 5.80 15.26 14.41
CA THR A 19 5.39 16.63 14.02
C THR A 19 6.48 17.41 13.28
N GLN A 20 6.86 16.94 12.09
CA GLN A 20 7.44 17.83 11.08
C GLN A 20 6.68 17.73 9.75
N LYS A 21 5.92 18.78 9.45
CA LYS A 21 5.40 19.05 8.10
C LYS A 21 6.58 19.51 7.24
N VAL A 22 7.14 18.62 6.43
CA VAL A 22 8.24 18.96 5.51
C VAL A 22 7.73 19.05 4.08
N LYS A 23 8.13 20.10 3.35
CA LYS A 23 7.84 20.28 1.91
C LYS A 23 8.40 19.09 1.11
N ALA A 24 7.52 18.52 0.29
CA ALA A 24 7.73 17.34 -0.54
C ALA A 24 8.50 17.65 -1.83
N ASN A 25 9.46 16.80 -2.15
CA ASN A 25 10.00 16.60 -3.50
C ASN A 25 9.69 15.13 -3.84
N PHE A 26 8.92 14.90 -4.91
CA PHE A 26 8.36 13.58 -5.30
C PHE A 26 9.38 12.41 -5.23
N THR A 27 10.64 12.66 -5.58
CA THR A 27 11.69 11.63 -5.57
C THR A 27 12.16 11.19 -4.18
N HIS A 28 12.18 12.09 -3.18
CA HIS A 28 12.52 11.73 -1.79
C HIS A 28 11.47 10.80 -1.19
N GLU A 29 10.20 11.01 -1.52
CA GLU A 29 9.10 10.19 -1.02
C GLU A 29 9.14 8.79 -1.61
N ILE A 30 9.49 8.65 -2.90
CA ILE A 30 9.65 7.34 -3.54
C ILE A 30 10.82 6.56 -2.92
N LEU A 31 11.98 7.20 -2.74
CA LEU A 31 13.14 6.55 -2.12
C LEU A 31 12.87 6.17 -0.66
N ALA A 32 12.19 7.03 0.09
CA ALA A 32 11.80 6.74 1.47
C ALA A 32 10.79 5.60 1.55
N ALA A 33 9.81 5.56 0.63
CA ALA A 33 8.83 4.49 0.54
C ALA A 33 9.50 3.16 0.21
N ALA A 34 10.47 3.15 -0.73
CA ALA A 34 11.24 1.95 -1.07
C ALA A 34 12.04 1.42 0.13
N ALA A 35 12.78 2.30 0.83
CA ALA A 35 13.52 1.92 2.03
C ALA A 35 12.62 1.43 3.17
N GLY A 36 11.50 2.12 3.41
CA GLY A 36 10.53 1.71 4.44
C GLY A 36 9.86 0.36 4.12
N PHE A 37 9.59 0.09 2.84
CA PHE A 37 9.05 -1.19 2.38
C PHE A 37 10.04 -2.34 2.61
N GLU A 38 11.30 -2.17 2.22
CA GLU A 38 12.32 -3.20 2.42
C GLU A 38 12.59 -3.45 3.92
N ALA A 39 12.53 -2.40 4.74
CA ALA A 39 12.63 -2.52 6.19
C ALA A 39 11.51 -3.35 6.82
N MET A 40 10.28 -3.19 6.34
CA MET A 40 9.15 -4.03 6.78
C MET A 40 9.37 -5.49 6.38
N ARG A 41 9.87 -5.74 5.17
CA ARG A 41 10.21 -7.09 4.71
C ARG A 41 11.28 -7.74 5.60
N LEU A 42 12.33 -7.00 5.94
CA LEU A 42 13.38 -7.48 6.85
C LEU A 42 12.84 -7.77 8.26
N LEU A 43 11.90 -6.95 8.75
CA LEU A 43 11.23 -7.20 10.02
C LEU A 43 10.39 -8.49 9.97
N GLU A 44 9.61 -8.68 8.91
CA GLU A 44 8.79 -9.88 8.68
C GLU A 44 9.68 -11.14 8.59
N ASP A 45 10.78 -11.08 7.84
CA ASP A 45 11.77 -12.17 7.73
C ASP A 45 12.40 -12.49 9.11
N HIS A 46 12.69 -11.46 9.92
CA HIS A 46 13.21 -11.63 11.28
C HIS A 46 12.19 -12.32 12.20
N LEU A 47 10.93 -11.90 12.14
CA LEU A 47 9.83 -12.50 12.91
C LEU A 47 9.62 -13.97 12.51
N ALA A 48 9.61 -14.25 11.21
CA ALA A 48 9.47 -15.60 10.68
C ALA A 48 10.64 -16.51 11.11
N SER A 49 11.88 -16.04 11.00
CA SER A 49 13.07 -16.84 11.37
C SER A 49 13.19 -17.11 12.87
N THR A 50 12.66 -16.22 13.71
CA THR A 50 12.66 -16.37 15.17
C THR A 50 11.40 -17.07 15.71
N ASN A 51 10.44 -17.42 14.84
CA ASN A 51 9.08 -17.84 15.22
C ASN A 51 8.43 -16.86 16.23
N SER A 52 8.75 -15.57 16.09
CA SER A 52 8.23 -14.51 16.96
C SER A 52 7.01 -13.86 16.33
N ILE A 53 6.05 -13.51 17.18
CA ILE A 53 4.82 -12.82 16.77
C ILE A 53 4.84 -11.40 17.36
N PRO A 54 4.51 -10.36 16.57
CA PRO A 54 4.25 -9.03 17.11
C PRO A 54 3.16 -9.05 18.19
N HIS A 55 3.49 -8.50 19.35
CA HIS A 55 2.63 -8.44 20.52
C HIS A 55 2.81 -7.10 21.24
N SER A 56 1.79 -6.70 22.01
CA SER A 56 1.84 -5.49 22.85
C SER A 56 3.11 -5.35 23.71
N SER A 57 3.71 -6.46 24.14
CA SER A 57 4.91 -6.49 24.99
C SER A 57 6.23 -6.26 24.24
N ASN A 58 6.27 -6.46 22.93
CA ASN A 58 7.48 -6.30 22.10
C ASN A 58 7.35 -5.21 21.03
N HIS A 59 6.21 -4.50 20.93
CA HIS A 59 6.04 -3.42 19.95
C HIS A 59 7.12 -2.34 20.01
N SER A 60 7.56 -1.92 21.21
CA SER A 60 8.61 -0.91 21.32
C SER A 60 9.92 -1.38 20.69
N LEU A 61 10.28 -2.64 20.91
CA LEU A 61 11.48 -3.26 20.34
C LEU A 61 11.35 -3.45 18.83
N LEU A 62 10.20 -3.90 18.34
CA LEU A 62 9.97 -4.09 16.90
C LEU A 62 9.96 -2.76 16.14
N ARG A 63 9.42 -1.70 16.74
CA ARG A 63 9.49 -0.33 16.19
C ARG A 63 10.93 0.15 16.09
N GLU A 64 11.72 -0.06 17.13
CA GLU A 64 13.14 0.30 17.12
C GLU A 64 13.92 -0.46 16.05
N LEU A 65 13.69 -1.77 15.96
CA LEU A 65 14.30 -2.62 14.93
C LEU A 65 13.91 -2.17 13.52
N LEU A 66 12.63 -1.89 13.30
CA LEU A 66 12.11 -1.44 12.02
C LEU A 66 12.68 -0.08 11.59
N ALA A 67 12.76 0.89 12.52
CA ALA A 67 13.39 2.17 12.26
C ALA A 67 14.88 1.99 11.92
N GLY A 68 15.57 1.06 12.59
CA GLY A 68 16.95 0.69 12.28
C GLY A 68 17.11 0.13 10.86
N PHE A 69 16.24 -0.81 10.46
CA PHE A 69 16.23 -1.35 9.10
C PHE A 69 15.90 -0.28 8.05
N ALA A 70 14.93 0.60 8.32
CA ALA A 70 14.55 1.67 7.39
C ALA A 70 15.68 2.69 7.20
N ALA A 71 16.39 3.04 8.27
CA ALA A 71 17.56 3.91 8.18
C ALA A 71 18.70 3.26 7.38
N ALA A 72 18.94 1.96 7.59
CA ALA A 72 19.99 1.21 6.89
C ALA A 72 19.68 1.07 5.38
N GLU A 73 18.44 0.76 5.00
CA GLU A 73 18.05 0.65 3.59
C GLU A 73 18.04 2.02 2.90
N ALA A 74 17.65 3.10 3.59
CA ALA A 74 17.74 4.46 3.04
C ALA A 74 19.19 4.87 2.75
N GLU A 75 20.13 4.50 3.62
CA GLU A 75 21.56 4.72 3.43
C GLU A 75 22.10 3.92 2.24
N LYS A 76 21.79 2.63 2.19
CA LYS A 76 22.15 1.74 1.09
C LYS A 76 21.67 2.26 -0.27
N LEU A 77 20.41 2.70 -0.38
CA LEU A 77 19.88 3.27 -1.63
C LEU A 77 20.62 4.53 -2.07
N ILE A 78 21.00 5.40 -1.12
CA ILE A 78 21.75 6.62 -1.44
C ILE A 78 23.18 6.29 -1.89
N GLU A 79 23.84 5.36 -1.21
CA GLU A 79 25.21 4.94 -1.53
C GLU A 79 25.29 4.23 -2.88
N GLU A 80 24.40 3.25 -3.10
CA GLU A 80 24.39 2.42 -4.32
C GLU A 80 24.14 3.25 -5.58
N HIS A 81 23.28 4.28 -5.48
CA HIS A 81 22.92 5.15 -6.60
C HIS A 81 23.69 6.47 -6.62
N GLN A 82 24.71 6.65 -5.77
CA GLN A 82 25.55 7.86 -5.68
C GLN A 82 24.72 9.16 -5.54
N LEU A 83 23.66 9.09 -4.74
CA LEU A 83 22.65 10.15 -4.59
C LEU A 83 23.00 11.16 -3.47
N GLN A 84 24.16 11.00 -2.84
CA GLN A 84 24.60 11.73 -1.64
C GLN A 84 24.64 13.25 -1.84
N GLU A 85 25.00 13.71 -3.03
CA GLU A 85 25.06 15.15 -3.35
C GLU A 85 23.68 15.75 -3.68
N THR A 86 22.71 14.90 -4.02
CA THR A 86 21.37 15.33 -4.47
C THR A 86 20.32 15.24 -3.37
N TYR A 87 20.47 14.30 -2.43
CA TYR A 87 19.47 13.98 -1.42
C TYR A 87 20.05 14.05 0.00
N ASP A 88 19.33 14.74 0.89
CA ASP A 88 19.62 14.75 2.32
C ASP A 88 19.35 13.37 2.93
N LEU A 89 20.43 12.67 3.31
CA LEU A 89 20.40 11.32 3.89
C LEU A 89 19.62 11.27 5.20
N GLU A 90 19.81 12.24 6.09
CA GLU A 90 19.13 12.26 7.39
C GLU A 90 17.63 12.45 7.22
N LYS A 91 17.23 13.33 6.29
CA LYS A 91 15.82 13.49 5.93
C LYS A 91 15.25 12.20 5.34
N LEU A 92 15.98 11.52 4.46
CA LEU A 92 15.52 10.26 3.85
C LEU A 92 15.34 9.15 4.90
N LYS A 93 16.31 8.98 5.80
CA LYS A 93 16.25 8.03 6.92
C LYS A 93 15.02 8.27 7.80
N GLN A 94 14.76 9.54 8.14
CA GLN A 94 13.59 9.92 8.92
C GLN A 94 12.28 9.63 8.19
N GLN A 95 12.18 9.96 6.91
CA GLN A 95 10.98 9.70 6.11
C GLN A 95 10.73 8.20 5.93
N ALA A 96 11.77 7.40 5.66
CA ALA A 96 11.67 5.95 5.54
C ALA A 96 11.21 5.32 6.85
N SER A 97 11.84 5.72 7.97
CA SER A 97 11.48 5.24 9.31
C SER A 97 10.05 5.61 9.67
N ALA A 98 9.64 6.86 9.40
CA ALA A 98 8.29 7.32 9.69
C ALA A 98 7.22 6.56 8.88
N ALA A 99 7.47 6.35 7.58
CA ALA A 99 6.57 5.58 6.72
C ALA A 99 6.48 4.11 7.15
N ALA A 100 7.61 3.48 7.46
CA ALA A 100 7.66 2.10 7.94
C ALA A 100 6.94 1.95 9.29
N LEU A 101 7.22 2.83 10.26
CA LEU A 101 6.57 2.82 11.57
C LEU A 101 5.08 3.07 11.49
N GLN A 102 4.64 3.99 10.62
CA GLN A 102 3.23 4.23 10.39
C GLN A 102 2.56 2.96 9.84
N HIS A 103 3.17 2.32 8.83
CA HIS A 103 2.64 1.08 8.28
C HIS A 103 2.60 -0.05 9.32
N TYR A 104 3.64 -0.16 10.15
CA TYR A 104 3.70 -1.11 11.25
C TYR A 104 2.61 -0.84 12.30
N ASP A 105 2.33 0.41 12.65
CA ASP A 105 1.28 0.77 13.61
C ASP A 105 -0.12 0.51 13.05
N GLU A 106 -0.34 0.79 11.77
CA GLU A 106 -1.58 0.44 11.08
C GLU A 106 -1.79 -1.08 11.05
N THR A 107 -0.70 -1.82 10.83
CA THR A 107 -0.71 -3.27 10.71
C THR A 107 -0.88 -3.96 12.08
N TYR A 108 -0.02 -3.65 13.03
CA TYR A 108 0.16 -4.36 14.30
C TYR A 108 -0.24 -3.52 15.53
N GLY A 109 -0.34 -2.20 15.43
CA GLY A 109 -0.51 -1.30 16.58
C GLY A 109 -1.86 -1.35 17.28
N LYS A 110 -2.86 -2.06 16.72
CA LYS A 110 -4.19 -2.24 17.33
C LYS A 110 -4.44 -3.66 17.86
N THR A 111 -3.48 -4.57 17.79
CA THR A 111 -3.70 -5.97 18.17
C THR A 111 -3.03 -6.32 19.48
N GLU A 112 -3.84 -6.69 20.47
CA GLU A 112 -3.39 -7.05 21.82
C GLU A 112 -2.89 -8.50 21.90
N ASP A 113 -3.22 -9.32 20.91
CA ASP A 113 -3.26 -10.79 20.98
C ASP A 113 -2.66 -11.50 19.75
N GLY A 114 -1.94 -10.78 18.88
CA GLY A 114 -1.16 -11.38 17.79
C GLY A 114 -1.98 -11.93 16.60
N SER A 115 -3.27 -11.60 16.48
CA SER A 115 -4.15 -12.10 15.40
C SER A 115 -3.68 -11.72 13.99
N VAL A 116 -2.95 -10.61 13.85
CA VAL A 116 -2.35 -10.15 12.58
C VAL A 116 -1.18 -11.02 12.15
N ALA A 117 -0.47 -11.62 13.09
CA ALA A 117 0.75 -12.38 12.81
C ALA A 117 0.48 -13.76 12.21
N ALA A 118 -0.79 -14.19 12.19
CA ALA A 118 -1.21 -15.36 11.43
C ALA A 118 -1.42 -15.06 9.94
N LEU A 119 -1.61 -13.78 9.57
CA LEU A 119 -1.79 -13.36 8.19
C LEU A 119 -0.44 -13.05 7.55
N ASP A 120 -0.29 -13.47 6.29
CA ASP A 120 0.80 -13.01 5.44
C ASP A 120 0.61 -11.53 5.05
N ASN A 121 1.63 -10.92 4.44
CA ASN A 121 1.61 -9.52 4.03
C ASN A 121 0.40 -9.20 3.12
N PHE A 122 0.02 -10.16 2.26
CA PHE A 122 -1.19 -10.04 1.45
C PHE A 122 -2.47 -9.97 2.30
N GLY A 123 -2.66 -10.90 3.24
CA GLY A 123 -3.82 -10.93 4.13
C GLY A 123 -3.92 -9.69 5.01
N ILE A 124 -2.78 -9.19 5.49
CA ILE A 124 -2.68 -7.93 6.21
C ILE A 124 -3.23 -6.78 5.37
N GLN A 125 -2.67 -6.57 4.18
CA GLN A 125 -3.09 -5.48 3.29
C GLN A 125 -4.56 -5.60 2.91
N TYR A 126 -5.03 -6.82 2.62
CA TYR A 126 -6.42 -7.08 2.29
C TYR A 126 -7.35 -6.72 3.45
N CYS A 127 -7.05 -7.19 4.67
CA CYS A 127 -7.92 -6.98 5.82
C CYS A 127 -7.95 -5.53 6.29
N LEU A 128 -6.82 -4.81 6.24
CA LEU A 128 -6.75 -3.37 6.56
C LEU A 128 -7.58 -2.55 5.57
N TYR A 129 -7.44 -2.86 4.28
CA TYR A 129 -8.22 -2.20 3.23
C TYR A 129 -9.72 -2.50 3.37
N ALA A 130 -10.07 -3.75 3.67
CA ALA A 130 -11.46 -4.16 3.89
C ALA A 130 -12.08 -3.52 5.15
N GLU A 131 -11.32 -3.34 6.23
CA GLU A 131 -11.76 -2.62 7.45
C GLU A 131 -12.09 -1.16 7.13
N PHE A 132 -11.30 -0.55 6.25
CA PHE A 132 -11.48 0.85 5.86
C PHE A 132 -12.68 1.05 4.93
N HIS A 133 -12.91 0.13 3.99
CA HIS A 133 -13.99 0.17 3.01
C HIS A 133 -15.10 -0.85 3.32
N ASP A 134 -15.68 -0.80 4.53
CA ASP A 134 -16.72 -1.74 4.99
C ASP A 134 -18.07 -1.52 4.26
N HIS A 135 -18.36 -0.31 3.79
CA HIS A 135 -19.66 0.02 3.22
C HIS A 135 -19.88 -0.60 1.83
N GLY A 136 -20.88 -1.46 1.68
CA GLY A 136 -21.14 -2.21 0.45
C GLY A 136 -21.29 -1.37 -0.83
N VAL A 137 -21.85 -0.16 -0.72
CA VAL A 137 -21.94 0.77 -1.88
C VAL A 137 -20.56 1.26 -2.31
N ASN A 138 -19.67 1.59 -1.36
CA ASN A 138 -18.33 2.04 -1.70
C ASN A 138 -17.49 0.88 -2.28
N GLN A 139 -17.68 -0.33 -1.75
CA GLN A 139 -17.08 -1.54 -2.31
C GLN A 139 -17.50 -1.75 -3.78
N LEU A 140 -18.78 -1.53 -4.11
CA LEU A 140 -19.24 -1.61 -5.51
C LEU A 140 -18.62 -0.53 -6.39
N VAL A 141 -18.51 0.71 -5.89
CA VAL A 141 -17.78 1.79 -6.58
C VAL A 141 -16.35 1.36 -6.88
N HIS A 142 -15.65 0.77 -5.92
CA HIS A 142 -14.28 0.30 -6.12
C HIS A 142 -14.19 -0.84 -7.14
N VAL A 143 -15.07 -1.84 -7.07
CA VAL A 143 -15.12 -2.96 -8.03
C VAL A 143 -15.33 -2.46 -9.47
N LEU A 144 -16.15 -1.42 -9.67
CA LEU A 144 -16.43 -0.87 -10.99
C LEU A 144 -15.34 0.09 -11.48
N PHE A 145 -14.86 0.99 -10.62
CA PHE A 145 -14.02 2.11 -11.04
C PHE A 145 -12.52 1.92 -10.83
N VAL A 146 -12.07 1.02 -9.95
CA VAL A 146 -10.63 0.72 -9.82
C VAL A 146 -10.05 0.11 -11.11
N PRO A 147 -10.69 -0.87 -11.77
CA PRO A 147 -10.18 -1.40 -13.04
C PRO A 147 -10.14 -0.33 -14.13
N VAL A 148 -11.16 0.53 -14.21
CA VAL A 148 -11.23 1.64 -15.18
C VAL A 148 -10.15 2.68 -14.89
N PHE A 149 -9.91 2.99 -13.61
CA PHE A 149 -8.86 3.93 -13.20
C PHE A 149 -7.47 3.41 -13.55
N LEU A 150 -7.16 2.16 -13.21
CA LEU A 150 -5.86 1.57 -13.52
C LEU A 150 -5.65 1.44 -15.03
N TRP A 151 -6.67 0.98 -15.76
CA TRP A 151 -6.65 0.87 -17.22
C TRP A 151 -6.40 2.25 -17.87
N SER A 152 -7.13 3.28 -17.46
CA SER A 152 -7.00 4.64 -18.03
C SER A 152 -5.67 5.30 -17.68
N LEU A 153 -5.13 5.07 -16.47
CA LEU A 153 -3.79 5.51 -16.09
C LEU A 153 -2.73 4.93 -17.02
N PHE A 154 -2.79 3.62 -17.29
CA PHE A 154 -1.86 2.94 -18.19
C PHE A 154 -1.97 3.45 -19.64
N ALA A 155 -3.19 3.74 -20.09
CA ALA A 155 -3.45 4.38 -21.37
C ALA A 155 -2.79 5.75 -21.49
N VAL A 156 -3.00 6.62 -20.49
CA VAL A 156 -2.43 7.98 -20.48
C VAL A 156 -0.92 7.90 -20.54
N ILE A 157 -0.30 7.06 -19.70
CA ILE A 157 1.16 6.86 -19.71
C ILE A 157 1.61 6.34 -21.08
N SER A 158 0.88 5.40 -21.68
CA SER A 158 1.26 4.82 -22.97
C SER A 158 1.15 5.83 -24.11
N CYS A 159 0.13 6.69 -24.10
CA CYS A 159 -0.05 7.75 -25.10
C CYS A 159 1.02 8.85 -25.00
N LEU A 160 1.54 9.10 -23.79
CA LEU A 160 2.53 10.14 -23.53
C LEU A 160 3.98 9.62 -23.56
N SER A 161 4.18 8.31 -23.44
CA SER A 161 5.49 7.70 -23.39
C SER A 161 5.94 7.27 -24.79
N PRO A 162 7.01 7.87 -25.35
CA PRO A 162 7.63 7.33 -26.57
C PRO A 162 8.19 5.92 -26.29
N SER A 163 8.32 5.13 -27.37
CA SER A 163 9.03 3.86 -27.30
C SER A 163 10.53 4.08 -27.05
N PHE A 164 11.13 3.24 -26.21
CA PHE A 164 12.56 3.23 -25.90
C PHE A 164 13.40 2.57 -27.00
N GLY A 165 12.76 1.89 -27.95
CA GLY A 165 13.43 1.21 -29.05
C GLY A 165 12.80 -0.13 -29.38
N ALA A 166 13.47 -0.88 -30.25
CA ALA A 166 12.99 -2.18 -30.67
C ALA A 166 13.18 -3.25 -29.59
N TRP A 167 12.19 -4.13 -29.40
CA TRP A 167 12.24 -5.28 -28.49
C TRP A 167 11.33 -6.42 -28.99
N PRO A 168 11.42 -7.64 -28.43
CA PRO A 168 10.75 -8.82 -28.99
C PRO A 168 9.21 -8.73 -29.08
N LEU A 169 8.56 -7.94 -28.22
CA LEU A 169 7.10 -7.82 -28.21
C LEU A 169 6.56 -6.72 -29.15
N ASP A 170 7.43 -5.98 -29.85
CA ASP A 170 6.97 -5.11 -30.94
C ASP A 170 6.28 -5.90 -32.05
N ALA A 171 6.67 -7.17 -32.25
CA ALA A 171 6.06 -8.05 -33.26
C ALA A 171 4.57 -8.36 -32.97
N VAL A 172 4.13 -8.17 -31.73
CA VAL A 172 2.73 -8.32 -31.31
C VAL A 172 2.11 -6.98 -30.90
N GLY A 173 2.72 -5.88 -31.31
CA GLY A 173 2.14 -4.55 -31.16
C GLY A 173 2.25 -3.97 -29.75
N VAL A 174 3.27 -4.34 -28.98
CA VAL A 174 3.50 -3.74 -27.66
C VAL A 174 4.79 -2.96 -27.71
N PRO A 175 4.78 -1.62 -27.69
CA PRO A 175 6.00 -0.84 -27.65
C PRO A 175 6.67 -0.92 -26.26
N LEU A 176 8.00 -1.00 -26.23
CA LEU A 176 8.76 -0.92 -24.97
C LEU A 176 8.74 0.52 -24.48
N ASN A 177 7.87 0.84 -23.53
CA ASN A 177 7.71 2.19 -23.00
C ASN A 177 7.53 2.17 -21.48
N ILE A 178 7.27 3.33 -20.87
CA ILE A 178 7.09 3.45 -19.41
C ILE A 178 5.95 2.54 -18.91
N THR A 179 4.87 2.37 -19.69
CA THR A 179 3.73 1.53 -19.30
C THR A 179 4.14 0.07 -19.09
N VAL A 180 4.99 -0.50 -19.95
CA VAL A 180 5.51 -1.86 -19.78
C VAL A 180 6.35 -1.98 -18.51
N VAL A 181 7.20 -0.98 -18.23
CA VAL A 181 8.02 -0.96 -17.00
C VAL A 181 7.13 -0.92 -15.75
N VAL A 182 6.12 -0.04 -15.73
CA VAL A 182 5.17 0.05 -14.61
C VAL A 182 4.39 -1.25 -14.45
N ALA A 183 3.93 -1.86 -15.55
CA ALA A 183 3.23 -3.14 -15.52
C ALA A 183 4.09 -4.27 -14.94
N LEU A 184 5.39 -4.30 -15.25
CA LEU A 184 6.34 -5.26 -14.68
C LEU A 184 6.54 -5.01 -13.18
N VAL A 185 6.68 -3.77 -12.74
CA VAL A 185 6.80 -3.42 -11.31
C VAL A 185 5.55 -3.89 -10.55
N TYR A 186 4.36 -3.61 -11.07
CA TYR A 186 3.11 -4.10 -10.49
C TYR A 186 3.05 -5.63 -10.45
N SER A 187 3.48 -6.29 -11.53
CA SER A 187 3.44 -7.75 -11.61
C SER A 187 4.39 -8.40 -10.59
N VAL A 188 5.61 -7.90 -10.47
CA VAL A 188 6.58 -8.37 -9.47
C VAL A 188 6.02 -8.16 -8.06
N TYR A 189 5.49 -6.98 -7.77
CA TYR A 189 4.91 -6.65 -6.47
C TYR A 189 3.70 -7.56 -6.12
N TYR A 190 2.76 -7.75 -7.04
CA TYR A 190 1.59 -8.60 -6.77
C TYR A 190 1.98 -10.07 -6.62
N VAL A 191 2.89 -10.57 -7.47
CA VAL A 191 3.40 -11.94 -7.34
C VAL A 191 4.16 -12.14 -6.03
N SER A 192 4.91 -11.14 -5.56
CA SER A 192 5.61 -11.22 -4.27
C SER A 192 4.66 -11.22 -3.07
N LEU A 193 3.48 -10.60 -3.19
CA LEU A 193 2.45 -10.65 -2.15
C LEU A 193 1.75 -12.00 -2.09
N HIS A 194 1.31 -12.54 -3.22
CA HIS A 194 0.72 -13.87 -3.27
C HIS A 194 0.93 -14.49 -4.67
N PRO A 195 1.68 -15.60 -4.82
CA PRO A 195 2.07 -16.11 -6.14
C PRO A 195 0.91 -16.38 -7.11
N VAL A 196 -0.18 -16.99 -6.64
CA VAL A 196 -1.32 -17.36 -7.50
C VAL A 196 -2.28 -16.19 -7.76
N ILE A 197 -2.81 -15.56 -6.70
CA ILE A 197 -3.70 -14.39 -6.82
C ILE A 197 -3.00 -13.23 -7.53
N GLY A 198 -1.78 -12.91 -7.11
CA GLY A 198 -0.97 -11.88 -7.73
C GLY A 198 -0.51 -12.24 -9.14
N GLY A 199 -0.15 -13.49 -9.41
CA GLY A 199 0.18 -13.95 -10.75
C GLY A 199 -1.00 -13.83 -11.72
N THR A 200 -2.21 -14.21 -11.29
CA THR A 200 -3.41 -14.01 -12.11
C THR A 200 -3.77 -12.54 -12.30
N ALA A 201 -3.61 -11.68 -11.28
CA ALA A 201 -3.77 -10.23 -11.43
C ALA A 201 -2.78 -9.68 -12.47
N SER A 202 -1.52 -10.13 -12.41
CA SER A 202 -0.45 -9.73 -13.34
C SER A 202 -0.80 -10.07 -14.79
N LEU A 203 -1.46 -11.20 -15.05
CA LEU A 203 -1.93 -11.54 -16.40
C LEU A 203 -2.93 -10.50 -16.94
N PHE A 204 -3.83 -9.98 -16.11
CA PHE A 204 -4.76 -8.93 -16.52
C PHE A 204 -4.06 -7.60 -16.80
N ILE A 205 -3.06 -7.25 -15.98
CA ILE A 205 -2.25 -6.04 -16.16
C ILE A 205 -1.47 -6.11 -17.48
N VAL A 206 -0.80 -7.23 -17.73
CA VAL A 206 -0.06 -7.45 -18.98
C VAL A 206 -1.01 -7.51 -20.18
N ALA A 207 -2.15 -8.19 -20.06
CA ALA A 207 -3.16 -8.22 -21.12
C ALA A 207 -3.69 -6.82 -21.44
N ALA A 208 -3.91 -5.97 -20.44
CA ALA A 208 -4.28 -4.57 -20.66
C ALA A 208 -3.20 -3.86 -21.48
N CYS A 209 -1.92 -4.03 -21.15
CA CYS A 209 -0.81 -3.46 -21.94
C CYS A 209 -0.77 -3.97 -23.39
N LEU A 210 -1.01 -5.27 -23.62
CA LEU A 210 -1.04 -5.88 -24.95
C LEU A 210 -2.17 -5.28 -25.82
N VAL A 211 -3.35 -5.05 -25.23
CA VAL A 211 -4.49 -4.44 -25.95
C VAL A 211 -4.21 -2.98 -26.30
N TYR A 212 -3.40 -2.28 -25.52
CA TYR A 212 -3.14 -0.85 -25.70
C TYR A 212 -2.09 -0.52 -26.76
N GLY A 213 -1.04 -1.33 -26.87
CA GLY A 213 0.17 -0.98 -27.63
C GLY A 213 -0.07 -0.69 -29.12
N ASP A 214 -1.06 -1.35 -29.74
CA ASP A 214 -1.37 -1.19 -31.17
C ASP A 214 -2.84 -0.86 -31.46
N HIS A 215 -3.81 -1.37 -30.68
CA HIS A 215 -5.21 -1.29 -31.09
C HIS A 215 -5.93 -0.01 -30.67
N PHE A 216 -5.69 0.47 -29.45
CA PHE A 216 -6.37 1.67 -28.96
C PHE A 216 -5.73 2.95 -29.50
N ALA A 217 -4.39 3.00 -29.54
CA ALA A 217 -3.63 4.13 -30.09
C ALA A 217 -3.89 4.37 -31.58
N ALA A 218 -4.26 3.32 -32.33
CA ALA A 218 -4.59 3.40 -33.75
C ALA A 218 -6.09 3.56 -34.04
N SER A 219 -6.95 3.62 -33.02
CA SER A 219 -8.41 3.67 -33.21
C SER A 219 -8.96 5.09 -33.13
N ASP A 220 -9.72 5.49 -34.16
CA ASP A 220 -10.51 6.74 -34.18
C ASP A 220 -11.93 6.55 -33.60
N PHE A 221 -12.28 5.35 -33.14
CA PHE A 221 -13.66 4.93 -32.88
C PHE A 221 -14.34 5.66 -31.70
N LEU A 222 -13.59 6.04 -30.66
CA LEU A 222 -14.11 6.71 -29.45
C LEU A 222 -13.67 8.19 -29.33
N GLY A 223 -12.97 8.73 -30.33
CA GLY A 223 -12.25 10.01 -30.25
C GLY A 223 -10.75 9.83 -30.09
N ALA A 224 -10.01 10.91 -29.80
CA ALA A 224 -8.56 10.82 -29.60
C ALA A 224 -8.25 9.90 -28.40
N PRO A 225 -7.42 8.86 -28.56
CA PRO A 225 -7.13 7.88 -27.50
C PRO A 225 -6.73 8.52 -26.16
N LEU A 226 -5.97 9.61 -26.22
CA LEU A 226 -5.55 10.36 -25.03
C LEU A 226 -6.73 11.07 -24.32
N GLU A 227 -7.67 11.65 -25.05
CA GLU A 227 -8.82 12.35 -24.45
C GLU A 227 -9.77 11.38 -23.75
N VAL A 228 -10.03 10.24 -24.39
CA VAL A 228 -10.86 9.16 -23.81
C VAL A 228 -10.20 8.61 -22.55
N ALA A 229 -8.89 8.38 -22.60
CA ALA A 229 -8.10 7.94 -21.45
C ALA A 229 -8.16 8.94 -20.30
N LEU A 230 -7.89 10.23 -20.57
CA LEU A 230 -7.93 11.29 -19.55
C LEU A 230 -9.33 11.46 -18.97
N GLY A 231 -10.36 11.46 -19.81
CA GLY A 231 -11.75 11.54 -19.37
C GLY A 231 -12.12 10.39 -18.46
N SER A 232 -11.75 9.16 -18.84
CA SER A 232 -11.99 7.96 -18.03
C SER A 232 -11.23 8.00 -16.70
N LEU A 233 -9.99 8.48 -16.71
CA LEU A 233 -9.16 8.62 -15.51
C LEU A 233 -9.76 9.63 -14.52
N ILE A 234 -10.20 10.79 -15.01
CA ILE A 234 -10.84 11.83 -14.19
C ILE A 234 -12.18 11.33 -13.63
N LEU A 235 -13.03 10.73 -14.46
CA LEU A 235 -14.35 10.26 -14.06
C LEU A 235 -14.25 9.12 -13.02
N SER A 236 -13.40 8.12 -13.26
CA SER A 236 -13.18 7.02 -12.32
C SER A 236 -12.54 7.51 -11.02
N GLY A 237 -11.55 8.40 -11.10
CA GLY A 237 -10.93 9.00 -9.91
C GLY A 237 -11.91 9.82 -9.08
N ALA A 238 -12.78 10.60 -9.72
CA ALA A 238 -13.84 11.34 -9.05
C ALA A 238 -14.86 10.42 -8.36
N ALA A 239 -15.23 9.30 -8.98
CA ALA A 239 -16.12 8.31 -8.39
C ALA A 239 -15.49 7.64 -7.14
N LEU A 240 -14.23 7.20 -7.24
CA LEU A 240 -13.48 6.63 -6.11
C LEU A 240 -13.34 7.64 -4.96
N PHE A 241 -13.03 8.90 -5.29
CA PHE A 241 -12.96 9.97 -4.31
C PHE A 241 -14.30 10.24 -3.65
N ALA A 242 -15.39 10.33 -4.43
CA ALA A 242 -16.73 10.56 -3.89
C ALA A 242 -17.19 9.42 -2.98
N GLY A 243 -16.86 8.17 -3.33
CA GLY A 243 -17.12 7.00 -2.49
C GLY A 243 -16.45 7.13 -1.12
N ASN A 244 -15.15 7.42 -1.10
CA ASN A 244 -14.43 7.64 0.16
C ASN A 244 -14.93 8.87 0.92
N TYR A 245 -15.26 9.95 0.21
CA TYR A 245 -15.66 11.22 0.82
C TYR A 245 -17.03 11.19 1.46
N PHE A 246 -18.03 10.83 0.68
CA PHE A 246 -19.42 10.97 1.09
C PHE A 246 -19.94 9.71 1.79
N ILE A 247 -19.44 8.53 1.40
CA ILE A 247 -19.93 7.24 1.91
C ILE A 247 -19.12 6.83 3.14
N GLU A 248 -17.81 6.61 3.00
CA GLU A 248 -17.01 6.14 4.14
C GLU A 248 -16.73 7.23 5.16
N LYS A 249 -16.67 8.50 4.72
CA LYS A 249 -16.33 9.65 5.58
C LYS A 249 -15.00 9.44 6.33
N ARG A 250 -14.13 8.61 5.77
CA ARG A 250 -12.79 8.28 6.26
C ARG A 250 -11.81 8.62 5.16
N PHE A 251 -10.76 9.36 5.51
CA PHE A 251 -9.67 9.67 4.60
C PHE A 251 -8.33 9.44 5.27
N PRO A 252 -7.35 8.92 4.52
CA PRO A 252 -5.96 8.98 4.94
C PRO A 252 -5.56 10.43 5.24
N PRO A 253 -4.81 10.68 6.31
CA PRO A 253 -4.36 12.03 6.68
C PRO A 253 -3.34 12.62 5.69
N VAL A 254 -2.76 11.77 4.83
CA VAL A 254 -1.70 12.11 3.87
C VAL A 254 -2.11 11.70 2.46
N ALA A 255 -1.97 12.63 1.49
CA ALA A 255 -2.37 12.38 0.10
C ALA A 255 -1.60 11.23 -0.57
N ALA A 256 -0.31 11.06 -0.26
CA ALA A 256 0.50 9.96 -0.78
C ALA A 256 -0.04 8.58 -0.36
N GLN A 257 -0.58 8.47 0.86
CA GLN A 257 -1.21 7.24 1.34
C GLN A 257 -2.48 6.92 0.55
N TYR A 258 -3.33 7.91 0.31
CA TYR A 258 -4.51 7.75 -0.55
C TYR A 258 -4.15 7.33 -1.97
N ILE A 259 -3.06 7.88 -2.54
CA ILE A 259 -2.55 7.48 -3.86
C ILE A 259 -2.06 6.03 -3.82
N PHE A 260 -1.28 5.64 -2.81
CA PHE A 260 -0.79 4.26 -2.66
C PHE A 260 -1.94 3.26 -2.50
N GLU A 261 -2.95 3.58 -1.70
CA GLU A 261 -4.14 2.75 -1.53
C GLU A 261 -4.89 2.53 -2.85
N ILE A 262 -5.11 3.58 -3.64
CA ILE A 262 -5.83 3.48 -4.92
C ILE A 262 -5.01 2.81 -6.01
N LEU A 263 -3.72 3.13 -6.10
CA LEU A 263 -2.87 2.64 -7.17
C LEU A 263 -2.38 1.23 -6.91
N VAL A 264 -1.95 0.94 -5.67
CA VAL A 264 -1.20 -0.27 -5.37
C VAL A 264 -2.10 -1.31 -4.71
N VAL A 265 -2.81 -0.94 -3.64
CA VAL A 265 -3.58 -1.91 -2.82
C VAL A 265 -4.92 -2.24 -3.47
N ALA A 266 -5.66 -1.24 -3.95
CA ALA A 266 -7.02 -1.40 -4.45
C ALA A 266 -7.15 -2.38 -5.63
N PRO A 267 -6.26 -2.39 -6.64
CA PRO A 267 -6.43 -3.31 -7.77
C PRO A 267 -6.29 -4.78 -7.36
N LEU A 268 -5.30 -5.10 -6.53
CA LEU A 268 -5.13 -6.47 -6.03
C LEU A 268 -6.28 -6.86 -5.09
N PHE A 269 -6.77 -5.94 -4.26
CA PHE A 269 -7.93 -6.16 -3.41
C PHE A 269 -9.20 -6.48 -4.22
N VAL A 270 -9.53 -5.64 -5.22
CA VAL A 270 -10.69 -5.84 -6.09
C VAL A 270 -10.58 -7.16 -6.84
N TRP A 271 -9.38 -7.50 -7.31
CA TRP A 271 -9.12 -8.78 -7.97
C TRP A 271 -9.36 -9.97 -7.03
N ALA A 272 -8.73 -9.98 -5.86
CA ALA A 272 -8.87 -11.03 -4.86
C ALA A 272 -10.32 -11.22 -4.43
N ARG A 273 -11.03 -10.12 -4.13
CA ARG A 273 -12.44 -10.14 -3.75
C ARG A 273 -13.32 -10.71 -4.87
N SER A 274 -13.02 -10.38 -6.12
CA SER A 274 -13.72 -10.95 -7.27
C SER A 274 -13.52 -12.46 -7.34
N LEU A 275 -12.27 -12.95 -7.17
CA LEU A 275 -11.97 -14.38 -7.08
C LEU A 275 -12.73 -15.07 -5.94
N PHE A 276 -12.75 -14.47 -4.75
CA PHE A 276 -13.48 -15.02 -3.60
C PHE A 276 -14.99 -15.10 -3.86
N SER A 277 -15.56 -14.08 -4.51
CA SER A 277 -17.01 -14.02 -4.80
C SER A 277 -17.47 -15.07 -5.81
N VAL A 278 -16.60 -15.48 -6.75
CA VAL A 278 -16.87 -16.59 -7.68
C VAL A 278 -16.56 -17.96 -7.07
N GLY A 279 -16.13 -18.01 -5.80
CA GLY A 279 -15.89 -19.23 -5.06
C GLY A 279 -14.47 -19.79 -5.16
N LEU A 280 -13.53 -19.08 -5.79
CA LEU A 280 -12.11 -19.42 -5.78
C LEU A 280 -11.49 -19.01 -4.43
N PHE A 281 -10.49 -19.75 -3.94
CA PHE A 281 -9.82 -19.47 -2.66
C PHE A 281 -10.79 -19.31 -1.47
N LYS A 282 -11.86 -20.11 -1.42
CA LYS A 282 -12.95 -19.97 -0.44
C LYS A 282 -12.46 -19.97 1.02
N GLU A 283 -11.53 -20.85 1.37
CA GLU A 283 -10.99 -20.94 2.73
C GLU A 283 -10.26 -19.64 3.13
N LEU A 284 -9.37 -19.15 2.26
CA LEU A 284 -8.65 -17.90 2.46
C LEU A 284 -9.59 -16.69 2.53
N GLY A 285 -10.59 -16.64 1.64
CA GLY A 285 -11.61 -15.58 1.66
C GLY A 285 -12.43 -15.56 2.96
N LEU A 286 -12.77 -16.73 3.51
CA LEU A 286 -13.45 -16.85 4.81
C LEU A 286 -12.57 -16.42 5.98
N GLU A 287 -11.29 -16.82 5.96
CA GLU A 287 -10.31 -16.39 6.96
C GLU A 287 -10.20 -14.86 7.00
N PHE A 288 -10.04 -14.21 5.84
CA PHE A 288 -9.96 -12.76 5.74
C PHE A 288 -11.28 -12.08 6.17
N GLU A 289 -12.44 -12.64 5.83
CA GLU A 289 -13.73 -12.10 6.27
C GLU A 289 -13.86 -12.14 7.80
N VAL A 290 -13.47 -13.25 8.43
CA VAL A 290 -13.47 -13.38 9.89
C VAL A 290 -12.55 -12.34 10.53
N GLU A 291 -11.33 -12.18 10.02
CA GLU A 291 -10.37 -11.25 10.60
C GLU A 291 -10.77 -9.78 10.38
N THR A 292 -11.26 -9.43 9.19
CA THR A 292 -11.80 -8.09 8.91
C THR A 292 -12.96 -7.75 9.85
N LYS A 293 -13.89 -8.67 10.10
CA LYS A 293 -15.01 -8.43 11.04
C LYS A 293 -14.53 -8.19 12.46
N LYS A 294 -13.54 -8.95 12.94
CA LYS A 294 -12.93 -8.70 14.26
C LYS A 294 -12.38 -7.29 14.34
N ARG A 295 -11.59 -6.86 13.35
CA ARG A 295 -11.00 -5.52 13.29
C ARG A 295 -12.04 -4.40 13.30
N ILE A 296 -13.08 -4.53 12.48
CA ILE A 296 -14.20 -3.57 12.43
C ILE A 296 -14.86 -3.43 13.81
N ASN A 297 -15.10 -4.55 14.50
CA ASN A 297 -15.71 -4.55 15.82
C ASN A 297 -14.79 -3.87 16.85
N THR A 298 -13.50 -4.23 16.89
CA THR A 298 -12.51 -3.59 17.77
C THR A 298 -12.44 -2.08 17.54
N PHE A 299 -12.45 -1.64 16.28
CA PHE A 299 -12.46 -0.22 15.92
C PHE A 299 -13.72 0.50 16.42
N LYS A 300 -14.90 -0.08 16.21
CA LYS A 300 -16.19 0.49 16.67
C LYS A 300 -16.23 0.63 18.20
N SER A 301 -15.84 -0.42 18.93
CA SER A 301 -15.78 -0.40 20.39
C SER A 301 -14.79 0.65 20.93
N ALA A 302 -13.62 0.81 20.29
CA ALA A 302 -12.66 1.85 20.67
C ALA A 302 -13.19 3.28 20.43
N GLN A 303 -13.99 3.49 19.38
CA GLN A 303 -14.65 4.78 19.13
C GLN A 303 -15.71 5.09 20.19
N GLU A 304 -16.55 4.11 20.52
CA GLU A 304 -17.59 4.25 21.56
C GLU A 304 -16.99 4.62 22.92
N GLN A 305 -15.90 3.95 23.34
CA GLN A 305 -15.20 4.27 24.58
C GLN A 305 -14.61 5.69 24.60
N LYS A 306 -14.13 6.19 23.45
CA LYS A 306 -13.61 7.57 23.34
C LYS A 306 -14.71 8.62 23.43
N VAL A 307 -15.93 8.30 22.99
CA VAL A 307 -17.09 9.19 23.13
C VAL A 307 -17.52 9.24 24.59
N LEU A 308 -17.67 8.08 25.25
CA LEU A 308 -18.03 8.00 26.66
C LEU A 308 -17.06 8.78 27.57
N LYS A 309 -15.75 8.64 27.36
CA LYS A 309 -14.72 9.40 28.11
C LYS A 309 -14.71 10.91 27.85
N LYS A 310 -15.37 11.40 26.79
CA LYS A 310 -15.52 12.85 26.54
C LYS A 310 -16.78 13.42 27.18
N GLU A 311 -17.72 12.57 27.59
CA GLU A 311 -18.99 12.95 28.20
C GLU A 311 -18.94 12.91 29.74
N GLU A 312 -17.91 12.27 30.32
CA GLU A 312 -17.53 12.32 31.75
C GLU A 312 -16.68 13.56 32.08
#